data_AF-A0AAE3H5L1-F1
#
_entry.id   AF-A0AAE3H5L1-F1
#
_cell.length_a   1.000
_cell.length_b   1.000
_cell.length_c   1.000
_cell.angle_alpha   90.00
_cell.angle_beta   90.00
_cell.angle_gamma   90.00
#
_symmetry.space_group_name_H-M   'P 1'
#
loop_
_entity.id
_entity.type
_entity.pdbx_description
1 polymer ?
#
loop_
_entity_poly.entity_id
_entity_poly.type
_entity_poly.pdbx_seq_one_letter_code
_entity_poly.pdbx_strand_id
1 'polypeptide(L)'
;MIDIVLDTCTLVHADNSESDYQESSVELINKMFANTTLVTVDEGFTFDESTNQSYIGLEFIKHLRPGSLGYNLIVHLALNMRINFVSNVIPNATKNYIEQIIRNKKDRMFLRVAFNSSEKTLASHDYTDYQKSKRHRIRKELGIEVVTAEEINHAL
;
A
#
# COMPACT_ATOMS: atom_id res chain seq x y z
N MET A 1 13.17 11.04 -3.02
CA MET A 1 12.97 9.68 -2.47
C MET A 1 11.50 9.40 -2.68
N ILE A 2 11.16 8.33 -3.41
CA ILE A 2 9.77 8.03 -3.79
C ILE A 2 9.08 7.35 -2.61
N ASP A 3 7.85 7.76 -2.28
CA ASP A 3 7.02 7.12 -1.24
C ASP A 3 5.81 6.43 -1.84
N ILE A 4 5.51 5.21 -1.40
CA ILE A 4 4.44 4.39 -1.99
C ILE A 4 3.61 3.79 -0.86
N VAL A 5 2.30 3.84 -1.01
CA VAL A 5 1.40 3.05 -0.18
C VAL A 5 1.30 1.65 -0.80
N LEU A 6 1.65 0.62 -0.03
CA LEU A 6 1.53 -0.77 -0.48
C LEU A 6 0.25 -1.37 0.04
N ASP A 7 -0.60 -1.85 -0.86
CA ASP A 7 -1.68 -2.75 -0.49
C ASP A 7 -1.09 -4.06 0.05
N THR A 8 -1.75 -4.67 1.02
CA THR A 8 -1.28 -5.92 1.60
C THR A 8 -1.30 -7.06 0.58
N CYS A 9 -2.22 -7.04 -0.38
CA CYS A 9 -2.26 -8.07 -1.43
C CYS A 9 -0.96 -8.13 -2.25
N THR A 10 -0.36 -6.98 -2.60
CA THR A 10 0.88 -6.95 -3.39
C THR A 10 2.06 -7.57 -2.67
N LEU A 11 2.00 -7.66 -1.33
CA LEU A 11 3.02 -8.33 -0.52
C LEU A 11 2.71 -9.81 -0.34
N VAL A 12 1.44 -10.15 -0.09
CA VAL A 12 1.00 -11.54 0.13
C VAL A 12 1.19 -12.40 -1.12
N HIS A 13 1.00 -11.83 -2.32
CA HIS A 13 1.17 -12.58 -3.57
C HIS A 13 2.58 -13.13 -3.78
N ALA A 14 3.62 -12.49 -3.22
CA ALA A 14 5.00 -12.94 -3.38
C ALA A 14 5.26 -14.34 -2.79
N ASP A 15 4.52 -14.69 -1.73
CA ASP A 15 4.64 -15.97 -1.04
C ASP A 15 3.62 -17.02 -1.56
N ASN A 16 2.85 -16.71 -2.60
CA ASN A 16 1.83 -17.60 -3.17
C ASN A 16 2.17 -18.00 -4.62
N SER A 17 2.77 -19.18 -4.80
CA SER A 17 3.19 -19.71 -6.12
C SER A 17 2.07 -19.87 -7.14
N GLU A 18 0.82 -19.99 -6.69
CA GLU A 18 -0.35 -20.15 -7.55
C GLU A 18 -0.94 -18.80 -8.00
N SER A 19 -0.35 -17.69 -7.57
CA SER A 19 -0.83 -16.36 -7.93
C SER A 19 -0.20 -15.86 -9.24
N ASP A 20 -1.03 -15.39 -10.16
CA ASP A 20 -0.58 -14.72 -11.40
C ASP A 20 0.29 -13.47 -11.14
N TYR A 21 0.24 -12.91 -9.93
CA TYR A 21 1.00 -11.73 -9.52
C TYR A 21 2.25 -12.06 -8.71
N GLN A 22 2.61 -13.33 -8.55
CA GLN A 22 3.70 -13.74 -7.67
C GLN A 22 5.04 -13.16 -8.11
N GLU A 23 5.40 -13.34 -9.39
CA GLU A 23 6.70 -12.88 -9.93
C GLU A 23 6.85 -11.36 -9.81
N SER A 24 5.84 -10.59 -10.23
CA SER A 24 5.87 -9.13 -10.16
C SER A 24 5.92 -8.61 -8.72
N SER A 25 5.26 -9.30 -7.79
CA SER A 25 5.31 -8.99 -6.35
C SER A 25 6.68 -9.28 -5.74
N VAL A 26 7.31 -10.40 -6.11
CA VAL A 26 8.68 -10.73 -5.68
C VAL A 26 9.67 -9.70 -6.22
N GLU A 27 9.55 -9.33 -7.49
CA GLU A 27 10.41 -8.31 -8.11
C GLU A 27 10.24 -6.95 -7.41
N LEU A 28 9.00 -6.53 -7.13
CA LEU A 28 8.72 -5.31 -6.39
C LEU A 28 9.44 -5.30 -5.05
N ILE A 29 9.28 -6.37 -4.27
CA ILE A 29 9.91 -6.46 -2.96
C ILE A 29 11.45 -6.40 -3.08
N ASN A 30 12.03 -7.12 -4.04
CA ASN A 30 13.48 -7.10 -4.28
C ASN A 30 13.99 -5.71 -4.68
N LYS A 31 13.27 -5.00 -5.55
CA LYS A 31 13.57 -3.62 -5.92
C LYS A 31 13.47 -2.69 -4.72
N MET A 32 12.48 -2.88 -3.86
CA MET A 32 12.38 -2.11 -2.63
C MET A 32 13.53 -2.42 -1.66
N PHE A 33 14.01 -3.65 -1.54
CA PHE A 33 15.23 -3.93 -0.77
C PHE A 33 16.46 -3.20 -1.33
N ALA A 34 16.60 -3.12 -2.66
CA ALA A 34 17.77 -2.56 -3.32
C ALA A 34 17.78 -1.03 -3.42
N ASN A 35 16.61 -0.39 -3.39
CA ASN A 35 16.46 1.06 -3.57
C ASN A 35 16.16 1.81 -2.27
N THR A 36 16.08 3.13 -2.32
CA THR A 36 15.78 3.99 -1.16
C THR A 36 14.28 4.32 -1.00
N THR A 37 13.40 3.57 -1.66
CA THR A 37 11.95 3.83 -1.67
C THR A 37 11.34 3.74 -0.28
N LEU A 38 10.38 4.60 0.04
CA LEU A 38 9.67 4.60 1.31
C LEU A 38 8.34 3.86 1.18
N VAL A 39 7.93 3.16 2.23
CA VAL A 39 6.54 2.70 2.36
C VAL A 39 5.79 3.68 3.24
N THR A 40 4.66 4.17 2.75
CA THR A 40 3.80 5.10 3.49
C THR A 40 2.66 4.35 4.16
N VAL A 41 2.54 4.54 5.47
CA VAL A 41 1.47 3.98 6.31
C VAL A 41 0.82 5.09 7.15
N ASP A 42 -0.37 4.83 7.70
CA ASP A 42 -0.96 5.77 8.63
C ASP A 42 -0.21 5.84 9.97
N GLU A 43 -0.28 7.00 10.61
CA GLU A 43 0.33 7.26 11.92
C GLU A 43 -0.06 6.21 12.99
N GLY A 44 0.85 5.99 13.94
CA GLY A 44 0.62 5.08 15.06
C GLY A 44 0.89 3.61 14.76
N PHE A 45 1.67 3.31 13.72
CA PHE A 45 2.12 1.94 13.44
C PHE A 45 3.09 1.42 14.50
N THR A 46 2.78 0.28 15.09
CA THR A 46 3.68 -0.52 15.91
C THR A 46 3.53 -1.99 15.54
N PHE A 47 4.60 -2.79 15.62
CA PHE A 47 4.51 -4.25 15.39
C PHE A 47 3.76 -4.98 16.51
N ASP A 48 3.65 -4.37 17.69
CA ASP A 48 2.81 -4.88 18.77
C ASP A 48 1.35 -4.52 18.51
N GLU A 49 0.56 -5.52 18.09
CA GLU A 49 -0.85 -5.36 17.76
C GLU A 49 -1.67 -4.69 18.88
N SER A 50 -1.29 -4.86 20.15
CA SER A 50 -2.02 -4.29 21.29
C SER A 50 -1.88 -2.77 21.42
N THR A 51 -0.81 -2.20 20.86
CA THR A 51 -0.51 -0.76 20.90
C THR A 51 -0.66 -0.10 19.52
N ASN A 52 -0.86 -0.89 18.47
CA ASN A 52 -0.93 -0.41 17.10
C ASN A 52 -2.22 0.37 16.83
N GLN A 53 -2.08 1.59 16.31
CA GLN A 53 -3.20 2.47 15.93
C GLN A 53 -3.31 2.63 14.40
N SER A 54 -2.29 2.20 13.65
CA SER A 54 -2.29 2.23 12.19
C SER A 54 -3.16 1.13 11.61
N TYR A 55 -4.10 1.49 10.75
CA TYR A 55 -4.93 0.55 10.00
C TYR A 55 -4.13 -0.23 8.96
N ILE A 56 -3.25 0.43 8.19
CA ILE A 56 -2.43 -0.25 7.18
C ILE A 56 -1.41 -1.15 7.87
N GLY A 57 -0.77 -0.66 8.92
CA GLY A 57 0.13 -1.44 9.76
C GLY A 57 -0.55 -2.67 10.36
N LEU A 58 -1.81 -2.55 10.78
CA LEU A 58 -2.60 -3.69 11.27
C LEU A 58 -2.86 -4.72 10.16
N GLU A 59 -3.15 -4.29 8.93
CA GLU A 59 -3.31 -5.20 7.81
C GLU A 59 -2.00 -5.96 7.52
N PHE A 60 -0.84 -5.31 7.61
CA PHE A 60 0.45 -5.97 7.47
C PHE A 60 0.66 -7.03 8.56
N ILE A 61 0.45 -6.70 9.83
CA ILE A 61 0.62 -7.64 10.95
C ILE A 61 -0.30 -8.85 10.79
N LYS A 62 -1.55 -8.65 10.35
CA LYS A 62 -2.55 -9.72 10.26
C LYS A 62 -2.32 -10.69 9.13
N HIS A 63 -1.82 -10.22 7.98
CA HIS A 63 -1.80 -11.04 6.77
C HIS A 63 -0.38 -11.46 6.35
N LEU A 64 0.66 -10.73 6.76
CA LEU A 64 2.03 -11.10 6.46
C LEU A 64 2.53 -12.08 7.52
N ARG A 65 2.86 -13.29 7.09
CA ARG A 65 3.37 -14.32 7.99
C ARG A 65 4.81 -14.00 8.39
N PRO A 66 5.20 -14.14 9.66
CA PRO A 66 6.60 -14.02 10.04
C PRO A 66 7.51 -14.92 9.17
N GLY A 67 8.57 -14.34 8.63
CA GLY A 67 9.52 -15.02 7.72
C GLY A 67 9.12 -14.98 6.24
N SER A 68 7.90 -14.56 5.89
CA SER A 68 7.49 -14.35 4.50
C SER A 68 8.22 -13.16 3.87
N LEU A 69 8.32 -13.12 2.54
CA LEU A 69 9.07 -12.07 1.85
C LEU A 69 8.50 -10.68 2.13
N GLY A 70 7.17 -10.54 2.10
CA GLY A 70 6.47 -9.30 2.44
C GLY A 70 6.72 -8.86 3.88
N TYR A 71 6.66 -9.77 4.84
CA TYR A 71 6.95 -9.45 6.25
C TYR A 71 8.39 -8.95 6.44
N ASN A 72 9.35 -9.65 5.84
CA ASN A 72 10.77 -9.31 5.91
C ASN A 72 11.04 -7.93 5.31
N LEU A 73 10.33 -7.55 4.24
CA LEU A 73 10.40 -6.20 3.69
C LEU A 73 9.96 -5.16 4.71
N ILE A 74 8.78 -5.29 5.33
CA ILE A 74 8.29 -4.30 6.29
C ILE A 74 9.25 -4.14 7.48
N VAL A 75 9.80 -5.24 8.00
CA VAL A 75 10.82 -5.19 9.06
C VAL A 75 12.09 -4.48 8.59
N HIS A 76 12.60 -4.82 7.40
CA HIS A 76 13.78 -4.16 6.85
C HIS A 76 13.57 -2.66 6.67
N LEU A 77 12.42 -2.25 6.15
CA LEU A 77 12.10 -0.84 5.97
C LEU A 77 12.02 -0.12 7.32
N ALA A 78 11.38 -0.72 8.32
CA ALA A 78 11.32 -0.15 9.67
C ALA A 78 12.71 0.04 10.28
N LEU A 79 13.58 -0.97 10.20
CA LEU A 79 14.95 -0.91 10.73
C LEU A 79 15.82 0.14 10.02
N ASN A 80 15.54 0.41 8.75
CA ASN A 80 16.26 1.39 7.95
C ASN A 80 15.58 2.77 7.91
N MET A 81 14.58 3.02 8.77
CA MET A 81 13.82 4.27 8.82
C MET A 81 13.17 4.65 7.47
N ARG A 82 12.73 3.62 6.73
CA ARG A 82 12.09 3.75 5.41
C ARG A 82 10.58 3.57 5.43
N ILE A 83 9.97 3.74 6.59
CA ILE A 83 8.52 3.84 6.74
C ILE A 83 8.17 5.31 6.97
N ASN A 84 7.40 5.87 6.05
CA ASN A 84 6.85 7.21 6.16
C ASN A 84 5.47 7.14 6.85
N PHE A 85 5.23 8.03 7.80
CA PHE A 85 3.96 8.10 8.53
C PHE A 85 3.18 9.33 8.07
N VAL A 86 1.91 9.12 7.71
CA VAL A 86 1.01 10.21 7.36
C VAL A 86 -0.31 10.10 8.10
N SER A 87 -0.94 11.24 8.39
CA SER A 87 -2.28 11.23 8.95
C SER A 87 -3.26 10.58 7.96
N ASN A 88 -4.24 9.84 8.48
CA ASN A 88 -5.37 9.34 7.67
C ASN A 88 -6.56 10.32 7.63
N VAL A 89 -6.42 11.49 8.25
CA VAL A 89 -7.42 12.55 8.25
C VAL A 89 -7.35 13.29 6.92
N ILE A 90 -8.49 13.35 6.22
CA ILE A 90 -8.64 14.03 4.93
C ILE A 90 -9.90 14.91 4.93
N PRO A 91 -10.02 15.90 4.02
CA PRO A 91 -11.23 16.72 3.91
C PRO A 91 -12.50 15.88 3.71
N ASN A 92 -13.60 16.28 4.36
CA ASN A 92 -14.85 15.52 4.33
C ASN A 92 -15.39 15.30 2.91
N ALA A 93 -15.22 16.27 2.00
CA ALA A 93 -15.61 16.11 0.59
C ALA A 93 -14.84 14.94 -0.07
N THR A 94 -13.53 14.89 0.10
CA THR A 94 -12.66 13.81 -0.38
C THR A 94 -13.01 12.47 0.26
N LYS A 95 -13.27 12.46 1.58
CA LYS A 95 -13.69 11.27 2.33
C LYS A 95 -14.98 10.69 1.77
N ASN A 96 -16.00 11.52 1.60
CA ASN A 96 -17.31 11.12 1.09
C ASN A 96 -17.19 10.61 -0.36
N TYR A 97 -16.34 11.24 -1.18
CA TYR A 97 -16.09 10.77 -2.53
C TYR A 97 -15.46 9.37 -2.54
N ILE A 98 -14.41 9.13 -1.75
CA ILE A 98 -13.77 7.81 -1.60
C ILE A 98 -14.81 6.75 -1.17
N GLU A 99 -15.70 7.08 -0.23
CA GLU A 99 -16.75 6.18 0.25
C GLU A 99 -17.79 5.85 -0.82
N GLN A 100 -18.01 6.73 -1.81
CA GLN A 100 -18.91 6.48 -2.95
C GLN A 100 -18.29 5.56 -3.99
N ILE A 101 -16.98 5.67 -4.25
CA ILE A 101 -16.31 4.91 -5.31
C ILE A 101 -15.79 3.54 -4.86
N ILE A 102 -15.39 3.41 -3.59
CA ILE A 102 -14.83 2.18 -3.01
C ILE A 102 -15.80 1.61 -1.98
N ARG A 103 -16.25 0.38 -2.22
CA ARG A 103 -17.23 -0.28 -1.34
C ARG A 103 -16.58 -0.86 -0.10
N ASN A 104 -15.42 -1.50 -0.26
CA ASN A 104 -14.68 -2.09 0.83
C ASN A 104 -14.15 -1.01 1.79
N LYS A 105 -14.43 -1.14 3.08
CA LYS A 105 -14.01 -0.16 4.08
C LYS A 105 -12.50 -0.11 4.27
N LYS A 106 -11.81 -1.23 4.11
CA LYS A 106 -10.34 -1.33 4.29
C LYS A 106 -9.63 -0.56 3.19
N ASP A 107 -10.03 -0.78 1.94
CA ASP A 107 -9.43 -0.16 0.75
C ASP A 107 -9.57 1.37 0.72
N ARG A 108 -10.65 1.88 1.33
CA ARG A 108 -10.80 3.34 1.55
C ARG A 108 -9.66 3.92 2.36
N MET A 109 -9.10 3.16 3.31
CA MET A 109 -8.00 3.64 4.14
C MET A 109 -6.71 3.78 3.33
N PHE A 110 -6.40 2.82 2.47
CA PHE A 110 -5.26 2.91 1.56
C PHE A 110 -5.32 4.17 0.68
N LEU A 111 -6.51 4.51 0.16
CA LEU A 111 -6.69 5.76 -0.58
C LEU A 111 -6.56 7.02 0.27
N ARG A 112 -6.97 7.00 1.54
CA ARG A 112 -6.80 8.15 2.46
C ARG A 112 -5.32 8.41 2.74
N VAL A 113 -4.57 7.35 3.00
CA VAL A 113 -3.13 7.41 3.23
C VAL A 113 -2.41 7.86 1.95
N ALA A 114 -2.75 7.28 0.79
CA ALA A 114 -2.18 7.70 -0.48
C ALA A 114 -2.54 9.14 -0.84
N PHE A 115 -3.74 9.61 -0.47
CA PHE A 115 -4.10 11.02 -0.66
C PHE A 115 -3.16 11.96 0.09
N ASN A 116 -2.71 11.59 1.29
CA ASN A 116 -1.81 12.40 2.11
C ASN A 116 -0.32 12.07 1.91
N SER A 117 0.02 11.05 1.12
CA SER A 117 1.41 10.74 0.77
C SER A 117 1.95 11.75 -0.25
N SER A 118 3.28 11.82 -0.38
CA SER A 118 3.93 12.81 -1.26
C SER A 118 3.69 12.49 -2.74
N GLU A 119 3.96 11.26 -3.15
CA GLU A 119 3.84 10.81 -4.54
C GLU A 119 2.41 10.43 -4.93
N LYS A 120 1.51 10.27 -3.94
CA LYS A 120 0.14 9.82 -4.14
C LYS A 120 0.03 8.52 -4.95
N THR A 121 0.95 7.59 -4.73
CA THR A 121 0.98 6.29 -5.40
C THR A 121 0.49 5.18 -4.47
N LEU A 122 -0.44 4.37 -4.96
CA LEU A 122 -0.92 3.13 -4.32
C LEU A 122 -0.59 1.94 -5.21
N ALA A 123 0.23 1.01 -4.73
CA ALA A 123 0.45 -0.27 -5.40
C ALA A 123 -0.63 -1.27 -4.94
N SER A 124 -1.46 -1.78 -5.86
CA SER A 124 -2.51 -2.76 -5.58
C SER A 124 -2.84 -3.67 -6.77
N HIS A 125 -3.05 -4.95 -6.48
CA HIS A 125 -3.57 -5.96 -7.41
C HIS A 125 -5.09 -6.18 -7.25
N ASP A 126 -5.79 -5.42 -6.40
CA ASP A 126 -7.24 -5.55 -6.26
C ASP A 126 -7.98 -4.90 -7.44
N TYR A 127 -8.37 -5.72 -8.41
CA TYR A 127 -9.17 -5.29 -9.56
C TYR A 127 -10.67 -5.25 -9.29
N THR A 128 -11.14 -5.73 -8.14
CA THR A 128 -12.55 -5.66 -7.73
C THR A 128 -12.88 -4.25 -7.25
N ASP A 129 -12.06 -3.75 -6.33
CA ASP A 129 -12.22 -2.42 -5.79
C ASP A 129 -11.50 -1.35 -6.63
N TYR A 130 -10.41 -1.69 -7.33
CA TYR A 130 -9.71 -0.78 -8.26
C TYR A 130 -9.84 -1.19 -9.73
N GLN A 131 -11.07 -1.37 -10.22
CA GLN A 131 -11.36 -1.55 -11.64
C GLN A 131 -10.78 -0.39 -12.49
N LYS A 132 -10.46 -0.65 -13.76
CA LYS A 132 -9.86 0.35 -14.68
C LYS A 132 -10.60 1.69 -14.71
N SER A 133 -11.94 1.66 -14.75
CA SER A 133 -12.78 2.86 -14.72
C SER A 133 -12.66 3.63 -13.39
N LYS A 134 -12.56 2.92 -12.26
CA LYS A 134 -12.34 3.51 -10.93
C LYS A 134 -10.93 4.08 -10.81
N ARG A 135 -9.88 3.39 -11.27
CA ARG A 135 -8.49 3.90 -11.28
C ARG A 135 -8.40 5.22 -12.05
N HIS A 136 -9.04 5.31 -13.22
CA HIS A 136 -9.11 6.55 -13.99
C HIS A 136 -9.77 7.69 -13.19
N ARG A 137 -10.89 7.42 -12.53
CA ARG A 137 -11.59 8.39 -11.67
C ARG A 137 -10.78 8.79 -10.44
N ILE A 138 -10.09 7.84 -9.81
CA ILE A 138 -9.21 8.08 -8.66
C ILE A 138 -8.06 9.01 -9.09
N ARG A 139 -7.40 8.72 -10.21
CA ARG A 139 -6.35 9.58 -10.76
C ARG A 139 -6.87 10.99 -11.07
N LYS A 140 -8.01 11.09 -11.75
CA LYS A 140 -8.56 12.38 -12.18
C LYS A 140 -9.02 13.24 -11.01
N GLU A 141 -9.76 12.67 -10.06
CA GLU A 141 -10.44 13.44 -9.02
C GLU A 141 -9.64 13.53 -7.72
N LEU A 142 -8.77 12.55 -7.43
CA LEU A 142 -7.96 12.51 -6.20
C LEU A 142 -6.47 12.75 -6.46
N GLY A 143 -6.02 12.71 -7.72
CA GLY A 143 -4.60 12.79 -8.07
C GLY A 143 -3.79 11.57 -7.61
N ILE A 144 -4.45 10.46 -7.28
CA ILE A 144 -3.80 9.24 -6.80
C ILE A 144 -3.59 8.29 -7.98
N GLU A 145 -2.38 7.78 -8.13
CA GLU A 145 -2.07 6.76 -9.12
C GLU A 145 -2.15 5.36 -8.49
N VAL A 146 -3.08 4.54 -8.97
CA VAL A 146 -3.22 3.15 -8.52
C VAL A 146 -2.58 2.24 -9.57
N VAL A 147 -1.45 1.65 -9.21
CA VAL A 147 -0.61 0.85 -10.09
C VAL A 147 -0.49 -0.60 -9.60
N THR A 148 -0.19 -1.52 -10.49
CA THR A 148 0.20 -2.89 -10.13
C THR A 148 1.68 -2.93 -9.70
N ALA A 149 2.10 -4.07 -9.14
CA ALA A 149 3.53 -4.31 -8.90
C ALA A 149 4.32 -4.30 -10.22
N GLU A 150 3.79 -4.88 -11.28
CA GLU A 150 4.42 -4.85 -12.61
C GLU A 150 4.62 -3.42 -13.13
N GLU A 151 3.58 -2.59 -13.06
CA GLU A 151 3.64 -1.20 -13.51
C GLU A 151 4.67 -0.38 -12.73
N ILE A 152 4.73 -0.56 -11.41
CA ILE A 152 5.64 0.22 -10.56
C ILE A 152 7.09 -0.29 -10.60
N ASN A 153 7.30 -1.57 -10.92
CA ASN A 153 8.64 -2.13 -11.10
C ASN A 153 9.42 -1.38 -12.19
N HIS A 154 8.76 -0.84 -13.21
CA HIS A 154 9.45 -0.05 -14.25
C HIS A 154 9.90 1.33 -13.77
N ALA A 155 9.37 1.81 -12.64
CA ALA A 155 9.69 3.11 -12.05
C ALA A 155 10.66 3.04 -10.86
N LEU A 156 10.90 1.82 -10.32
CA LEU A 156 11.80 1.52 -9.20
C LEU A 156 13.12 0.92 -9.68
#